data_AF-J0H9G0-F1
#
_entry.id   AF-J0H9G0-F1
#
_cell.length_a   1.000
_cell.length_b   1.000
_cell.length_c   1.000
_cell.angle_alpha   90.00
_cell.angle_beta   90.00
_cell.angle_gamma   90.00
#
_symmetry.space_group_name_H-M   'P 1'
#
loop_
_entity.id
_entity.type
_entity.pdbx_description
1 polymer ?
#
loop_
_entity_poly.entity_id
_entity_poly.type
_entity_poly.pdbx_seq_one_letter_code
_entity_poly.pdbx_strand_id
1 'polypeptide(L)' 'PIEKLFAKIKHGLRQAQARTRNAIDDALAAILQTVSPKECLNYFKEAGYERT' A
#
# COMPACT_ATOMS: atom_id res chain seq x y z
N PRO A 1 5.68 6.22 -9.48
CA PRO A 1 4.45 5.61 -10.04
C PRO A 1 3.71 4.76 -9.00
N ILE A 2 2.38 4.71 -9.08
CA ILE A 2 1.48 3.99 -8.14
C ILE A 2 1.95 2.54 -7.83
N GLU A 3 2.71 1.96 -8.75
CA GLU A 3 3.44 0.69 -8.60
C GLU A 3 4.33 0.61 -7.35
N LYS A 4 4.91 1.72 -6.87
CA LYS A 4 5.70 1.76 -5.62
C LYS A 4 4.83 1.45 -4.39
N LEU A 5 3.61 1.99 -4.34
CA LEU A 5 2.65 1.68 -3.29
C LEU A 5 2.21 0.21 -3.38
N PHE A 6 1.90 -0.28 -4.59
CA PHE A 6 1.56 -1.69 -4.80
C PHE A 6 2.70 -2.63 -4.44
N ALA A 7 3.96 -2.26 -4.64
CA ALA A 7 5.12 -3.04 -4.22
C ALA A 7 5.17 -3.17 -2.68
N LYS A 8 4.94 -2.08 -1.95
CA LYS A 8 4.86 -2.08 -0.47
C LYS A 8 3.72 -2.96 0.03
N ILE A 9 2.53 -2.84 -0.56
CA ILE A 9 1.38 -3.69 -0.21
C ILE A 9 1.67 -5.17 -0.48
N LYS A 10 2.18 -5.51 -1.68
CA LYS A 10 2.57 -6.89 -2.01
C LYS A 10 3.61 -7.45 -1.05
N HIS A 11 4.60 -6.63 -0.66
CA HIS A 11 5.61 -7.04 0.30
C HIS A 11 4.98 -7.36 1.66
N GLY A 12 4.14 -6.48 2.21
CA GLY A 12 3.44 -6.71 3.47
C GLY A 12 2.54 -7.96 3.44
N LEU A 13 1.79 -8.16 2.35
CA LEU A 13 0.93 -9.34 2.21
C LEU A 13 1.74 -10.65 2.13
N ARG A 14 2.91 -10.62 1.48
CA ARG A 14 3.83 -11.78 1.46
C ARG A 14 4.37 -12.09 2.85
N GLN A 15 4.68 -11.07 3.65
CA GLN A 15 5.13 -11.25 5.04
C GLN A 15 4.01 -11.79 5.94
N ALA A 16 2.77 -11.31 5.75
CA ALA A 16 1.61 -11.74 6.54
C ALA A 16 1.21 -13.20 6.28
N GLN A 17 1.56 -13.77 5.12
CA GLN A 17 1.30 -15.16 4.74
C GLN A 17 -0.18 -15.61 4.92
N ALA A 18 -1.12 -14.67 4.88
CA ALA A 18 -2.53 -14.95 5.07
C ALA A 18 -3.07 -15.92 4.01
N ARG A 19 -3.91 -16.88 4.43
CA ARG A 19 -4.51 -17.93 3.58
C ARG A 19 -6.03 -17.89 3.51
N THR A 20 -6.66 -16.99 4.26
CA THR A 20 -8.11 -16.79 4.24
C THR A 20 -8.43 -15.37 3.80
N ARG A 21 -9.61 -15.18 3.20
CA ARG A 21 -10.08 -13.88 2.74
C ARG A 21 -10.04 -12.84 3.87
N ASN A 22 -10.63 -13.17 5.02
CA ASN A 22 -10.65 -12.28 6.18
C ASN A 22 -9.25 -11.90 6.67
N ALA A 23 -8.31 -12.86 6.71
CA ALA A 23 -6.93 -12.58 7.12
C ALA A 23 -6.19 -11.70 6.10
N ILE A 24 -6.52 -11.81 4.81
CA ILE A 24 -5.97 -10.93 3.77
C ILE A 24 -6.54 -9.51 3.91
N ASP A 25 -7.84 -9.37 4.13
CA ASP A 25 -8.49 -8.07 4.32
C ASP A 25 -7.95 -7.36 5.59
N ASP A 26 -7.76 -8.09 6.69
CA ASP A 26 -7.17 -7.57 7.94
C ASP A 26 -5.70 -7.15 7.75
N ALA A 27 -4.90 -8.01 7.11
CA ALA A 27 -3.51 -7.68 6.79
C ALA A 27 -3.41 -6.46 5.86
N LEU A 28 -4.31 -6.34 4.88
CA LEU A 28 -4.37 -5.18 4.00
C LEU A 28 -4.69 -3.91 4.79
N ALA A 29 -5.67 -3.95 5.69
CA ALA A 29 -6.01 -2.82 6.56
C ALA A 29 -4.81 -2.40 7.42
N ALA A 30 -4.12 -3.36 8.04
CA ALA A 30 -2.92 -3.09 8.83
C ALA A 30 -1.80 -2.47 7.99
N ILE A 31 -1.56 -2.97 6.78
CA ILE A 31 -0.54 -2.41 5.87
C ILE A 31 -0.90 -0.98 5.45
N LEU A 32 -2.17 -0.71 5.12
CA LEU A 32 -2.61 0.63 4.74
C LEU A 32 -2.44 1.64 5.88
N GLN A 33 -2.60 1.23 7.14
CA GLN A 33 -2.31 2.10 8.29
C GLN A 33 -0.82 2.49 8.41
N THR A 34 0.09 1.73 7.79
CA THR A 34 1.53 2.09 7.75
C THR A 34 1.88 3.16 6.70
N VAL A 35 0.93 3.47 5.82
CA VAL A 35 1.12 4.47 4.74
C VAL A 35 0.71 5.84 5.27
N SER A 36 1.70 6.67 5.57
CA SER A 36 1.44 8.04 6.03
C SER A 36 0.88 8.92 4.90
N PRO A 37 0.09 9.96 5.21
CA PRO A 37 -0.44 10.89 4.20
C PRO A 37 0.64 11.51 3.31
N LYS A 38 1.79 11.87 3.89
CA LYS A 38 2.96 12.39 3.16
C LYS A 38 3.55 11.37 2.18
N GLU A 39 3.64 10.11 2.58
CA GLU A 39 4.13 9.02 1.71
C GLU A 39 3.15 8.79 0.55
N CYS A 40 1.85 8.82 0.83
CA CYS A 40 0.79 8.72 -0.16
C CYS A 40 0.87 9.85 -1.20
N LEU A 41 1.00 11.11 -0.76
CA LEU A 41 1.20 12.26 -1.64
C LEU A 41 2.44 12.11 -2.52
N ASN A 42 3.56 11.64 -1.94
CA ASN A 42 4.77 11.37 -2.71
C ASN A 42 4.54 10.30 -3.78
N TYR A 43 3.79 9.22 -3.49
CA TYR A 43 3.46 8.22 -4.50
C TYR A 43 2.64 8.77 -5.66
N PHE A 44 1.67 9.65 -5.37
CA PHE A 44 0.87 10.33 -6.40
C PHE A 44 1.72 11.30 -7.23
N LYS A 45 2.57 12.11 -6.59
CA LYS A 45 3.51 13.01 -7.27
C LYS A 45 4.44 12.25 -8.21
N GLU A 46 5.08 11.20 -7.69
CA GLU A 46 5.97 10.32 -8.44
C GLU A 46 5.27 9.53 -9.56
N ALA A 47 3.94 9.48 -9.54
CA ALA A 47 3.12 8.87 -10.58
C ALA A 47 2.61 9.88 -11.62
N GLY A 48 2.93 11.17 -11.46
CA GLY A 48 2.43 12.23 -12.35
C GLY A 48 0.96 12.60 -12.08
N TYR A 49 0.40 12.20 -10.93
CA TYR A 49 -0.95 12.58 -10.49
C TYR A 49 -0.93 13.80 -9.55
N GLU A 50 0.16 14.57 -9.50
CA GLU A 50 0.16 15.86 -8.81
C GLU A 50 -0.86 16.76 -9.52
N ARG A 51 -1.86 17.25 -8.77
CA ARG A 51 -2.81 18.22 -9.32
C ARG A 51 -2.04 19.50 -9.60
N THR A 52 -2.01 19.90 -10.88
CA THR A 52 -1.56 21.22 -11.32
C THR A 52 -2.41 22.32 -10.71
#